data_AF-A0A960PF46-F1
#
_entry.id   AF-A0A960PF46-F1
#
_cell.length_a   1.000
_cell.length_b   1.000
_cell.length_c   1.000
_cell.angle_alpha   90.00
_cell.angle_beta   90.00
_cell.angle_gamma   90.00
#
_symmetry.space_group_name_H-M   'P 1'
#
loop_
_entity.id
_entity.type
_entity.pdbx_description
1 polymer ?
#
loop_
_entity_poly.entity_id
_entity_poly.type
_entity_poly.pdbx_seq_one_letter_code
_entity_poly.pdbx_strand_id
1 'polypeptide(L)' 'MSKQRTGQLTGHSTCHKVVNFEATEDRIGSIFDVTIVEAKRNSLFGKLCQDRKEELN' A
#
# COMPACT_ATOMS: atom_id res chain seq x y z
N MET A 1 -16.55 16.07 7.65
CA MET A 1 -15.90 15.60 6.41
C MET A 1 -14.63 14.87 6.78
N SER A 2 -14.54 13.57 6.50
CA SER A 2 -13.37 12.76 6.87
C SER A 2 -12.20 13.11 5.95
N LYS A 3 -11.08 13.56 6.53
CA LYS A 3 -9.89 14.01 5.80
C LYS A 3 -9.15 12.79 5.27
N GLN A 4 -9.62 12.22 4.16
CA GLN A 4 -8.82 11.29 3.38
C GLN A 4 -7.61 12.09 2.89
N ARG A 5 -6.45 11.84 3.52
CA ARG A 5 -5.16 12.34 3.06
C ARG A 5 -4.98 11.85 1.63
N THR A 6 -5.16 12.75 0.68
CA THR A 6 -4.89 12.58 -0.75
C THR A 6 -3.54 11.89 -0.93
N GLY A 7 -3.54 10.67 -1.48
CA GLY A 7 -2.32 9.90 -1.76
C GLY A 7 -2.04 8.69 -0.85
N GLN A 8 -2.90 8.38 0.13
CA GLN A 8 -2.84 7.11 0.86
C GLN A 8 -3.90 6.16 0.33
N LEU A 9 -3.47 5.03 -0.22
CA LEU A 9 -4.34 3.90 -0.53
C LEU A 9 -4.41 2.95 0.67
N THR A 10 -5.53 2.24 0.76
CA THR A 10 -5.74 1.21 1.76
C THR A 10 -6.03 -0.10 1.05
N GLY A 11 -5.29 -1.15 1.41
CA GLY A 11 -5.43 -2.49 0.85
C GLY A 11 -5.55 -3.55 1.93
N HIS A 12 -5.90 -4.75 1.51
CA HIS A 12 -5.89 -5.93 2.36
C HIS A 12 -4.67 -6.78 2.01
N SER A 13 -3.93 -7.16 3.04
CA SER A 13 -2.89 -8.18 2.90
C SER A 13 -3.51 -9.58 2.76
N THR A 14 -2.70 -10.54 2.30
CA THR A 14 -3.06 -11.98 2.26
C THR A 14 -3.46 -12.54 3.62
N CYS A 15 -3.10 -11.88 4.72
CA CYS A 15 -3.48 -12.23 6.09
C CYS A 15 -4.72 -11.48 6.60
N HIS A 16 -5.51 -10.86 5.71
CA HIS A 16 -6.72 -10.07 6.03
C HIS A 16 -6.46 -8.88 6.98
N LYS A 17 -5.22 -8.37 7.04
CA LYS A 17 -4.90 -7.14 7.77
C LYS A 17 -5.01 -5.94 6.85
N VAL A 18 -5.60 -4.86 7.37
CA VAL A 18 -5.69 -3.56 6.70
C VAL A 18 -4.31 -2.91 6.67
N VAL A 19 -3.86 -2.55 5.48
CA VAL A 19 -2.58 -1.87 5.24
C VAL A 19 -2.84 -0.54 4.57
N ASN A 20 -2.32 0.54 5.15
CA ASN A 20 -2.31 1.87 4.57
C ASN A 20 -0.93 2.14 3.99
N PHE A 21 -0.88 2.59 2.75
CA PHE A 21 0.38 2.86 2.07
C PHE A 21 0.23 4.04 1.12
N GLU A 22 1.32 4.75 0.92
CA GLU A 22 1.36 5.87 -0.01
C GLU A 22 1.46 5.33 -1.45
N ALA A 23 0.46 5.64 -2.27
CA ALA A 23 0.36 5.16 -3.64
C ALA A 23 -0.60 6.03 -4.46
N THR A 24 -0.38 6.06 -5.77
CA THR A 24 -1.28 6.70 -6.74
C THR A 24 -2.47 5.79 -7.07
N GLU A 25 -3.64 6.41 -7.30
CA GLU A 25 -4.91 5.73 -7.60
C GLU A 25 -4.84 4.85 -8.88
N ASP A 26 -3.93 5.14 -9.80
CA ASP A 26 -3.62 4.31 -10.98
C ASP A 26 -3.22 2.86 -10.65
N ARG A 27 -2.94 2.56 -9.38
CA ARG A 27 -2.53 1.23 -8.91
C ARG A 27 -3.66 0.43 -8.25
N ILE A 28 -4.88 0.94 -8.23
CA ILE A 28 -6.02 0.21 -7.67
C ILE A 28 -6.32 -1.03 -8.51
N GLY A 29 -6.46 -2.19 -7.87
CA GLY A 29 -6.79 -3.47 -8.53
C GLY A 29 -5.57 -4.32 -8.92
N SER A 30 -4.35 -3.84 -8.69
CA SER A 30 -3.13 -4.62 -8.87
C SER A 30 -2.57 -5.11 -7.52
N ILE A 31 -1.85 -6.23 -7.53
CA ILE A 31 -1.17 -6.78 -6.34
C ILE A 31 0.24 -6.19 -6.28
N PHE A 32 0.63 -5.67 -5.13
CA PHE A 32 1.97 -5.12 -4.90
C PHE A 32 2.52 -5.58 -3.57
N ASP A 33 3.85 -5.68 -3.51
CA ASP A 33 4.57 -5.84 -2.26
C ASP A 33 4.65 -4.52 -1.50
N VAL A 34 4.32 -4.56 -0.21
CA VAL A 34 4.38 -3.41 0.69
C VAL A 34 5.27 -3.76 1.86
N THR A 35 6.28 -2.94 2.12
CA THR A 35 7.10 -3.05 3.32
C THR A 35 6.43 -2.32 4.46
N ILE A 36 6.09 -3.03 5.54
CA ILE A 36 5.46 -2.45 6.72
C ILE A 36 6.51 -1.68 7.53
N VAL A 37 6.26 -0.39 7.75
CA VAL A 37 7.15 0.51 8.51
C VAL A 37 6.61 0.71 9.93
N GLU A 38 5.29 0.71 10.09
CA GLU A 38 4.64 0.93 11.39
C GLU A 38 3.42 0.03 11.53
N ALA A 39 3.28 -0.62 12.69
CA ALA A 39 2.12 -1.45 13.02
C ALA A 39 1.31 -0.78 14.14
N LYS A 40 0.08 -0.35 13.84
CA LYS A 40 -0.90 0.10 14.84
C LYS A 40 -1.88 -1.03 15.16
N ARG A 41 -2.58 -0.91 16.30
CA ARG A 41 -3.52 -1.93 16.82
C ARG A 41 -4.44 -2.55 15.77
N ASN A 42 -4.99 -1.73 14.86
CA ASN A 42 -5.99 -2.18 13.87
C ASN A 42 -5.56 -1.93 12.42
N SER A 43 -4.34 -1.42 12.19
CA SER A 43 -3.91 -1.04 10.84
C SER A 43 -2.40 -1.08 10.75
N LEU A 44 -1.90 -1.61 9.65
CA LEU A 44 -0.50 -1.57 9.29
C LEU A 44 -0.28 -0.36 8.38
N PHE A 45 0.90 0.25 8.49
CA PHE A 45 1.34 1.34 7.64
C PHE A 45 2.64 0.92 6.97
N GLY A 46 2.68 1.06 5.65
CA GLY A 46 3.82 0.61 4.87
C GLY A 46 4.07 1.49 3.66
N LYS A 47 5.17 1.20 2.97
CA LYS A 47 5.53 1.81 1.70
C LYS A 47 5.57 0.74 0.62
N LEU A 48 5.11 1.08 -0.58
CA LEU A 48 5.24 0.20 -1.73
C LEU A 48 6.71 -0.17 -1.92
N CYS A 49 7.00 -1.46 -2.02
CA CYS A 49 8.27 -1.91 -2.54
C CYS A 49 8.25 -1.52 -4.02
N GLN A 50 9.16 -0.65 -4.43
CA GLN A 50 9.22 -0.19 -5.80
C GLN A 50 9.64 -1.39 -6.64
N ASP A 51 8.65 -1.97 -7.32
CA ASP A 51 8.83 -3.07 -8.27
C ASP A 51 10.06 -2.76 -9.11
N ARG A 52 11.09 -3.61 -8.98
CA ARG A 52 12.19 -3.57 -9.93
C ARG A 52 11.53 -3.88 -11.26
N LYS A 53 11.29 -2.84 -12.06
CA LYS A 53 11.06 -3.02 -13.49
C LYS A 53 12.23 -3.83 -13.99
N GLU A 54 11.97 -5.11 -14.25
CA GLU A 54 12.78 -5.92 -15.13
C GLU A 54 12.70 -5.19 -16.47
N GLU A 55 13.75 -4.41 -16.75
CA GLU A 55 14.00 -3.83 -18.06
C GLU A 55 14.05 -5.03 -19.02
N LEU A 56 12.96 -5.19 -19.78
CA LEU A 56 12.87 -6.13 -20.87
C LEU A 56 13.80 -5.62 -21.97
N ASN A 57 14.97 -6.24 -22.09
CA ASN A 57 15.87 -6.10 -23.23
C ASN A 57 15.75 -7.35 -24.10
#